data_AF-A0A7S1CKD2-F1
#
_entry.id   AF-A0A7S1CKD2-F1
#
_cell.length_a   1.000
_cell.length_b   1.000
_cell.length_c   1.000
_cell.angle_alpha   90.00
_cell.angle_beta   90.00
_cell.angle_gamma   90.00
#
_symmetry.space_group_name_H-M   'P 1'
#
loop_
_entity.id
_entity.type
_entity.pdbx_description
1 polymer ?
#
loop_
_entity_poly.entity_id
_entity_poly.type
_entity_poly.pdbx_seq_one_letter_code
_entity_poly.pdbx_strand_id
1 'polypeptide(L)'
;RLEQILEQTTGTNEHEEYRLWLTSMPSDKFPVAVLQNSIKLTQEPPRGLKANIMRTFQNLTDAEYEGCEKPRPFKKFLFATAFYHALILERRKFGAIGWNIPYEWMNSDLKT
;
A
#
# COMPACT_ATOMS: atom_id res chain seq x y z
N ARG A 1 -25.53 -3.92 12.94
CA ARG A 1 -25.92 -2.49 13.07
C ARG A 1 -25.70 -1.71 11.77
N LEU A 2 -24.53 -1.83 11.10
CA LEU A 2 -24.34 -1.21 9.79
C LEU A 2 -25.23 -1.85 8.71
N GLU A 3 -25.33 -3.19 8.68
CA GLU A 3 -26.21 -3.86 7.71
C GLU A 3 -27.67 -3.41 7.82
N GLN A 4 -28.18 -3.26 9.05
CA GLN A 4 -29.55 -2.79 9.31
C GLN A 4 -29.79 -1.35 8.82
N ILE A 5 -28.80 -0.47 8.96
CA ILE A 5 -28.91 0.92 8.48
C ILE A 5 -28.93 0.93 6.95
N LEU A 6 -28.09 0.13 6.30
CA LEU A 6 -28.05 0.01 4.84
C LEU A 6 -29.37 -0.55 4.29
N GLU A 7 -29.93 -1.59 4.90
CA GLU A 7 -31.22 -2.16 4.52
C GLU A 7 -32.38 -1.16 4.69
N GLN A 8 -32.35 -0.32 5.73
CA GLN A 8 -33.37 0.71 5.95
C GLN A 8 -33.26 1.89 4.98
N THR A 9 -32.03 2.22 4.56
CA THR A 9 -31.78 3.36 3.65
C THR A 9 -32.08 2.97 2.20
N THR A 10 -31.83 1.71 1.84
CA THR A 10 -32.06 1.17 0.49
C THR A 10 -33.54 1.26 0.12
N GLY A 11 -33.89 2.21 -0.75
CA GLY A 11 -35.27 2.42 -1.22
C GLY A 11 -36.00 3.63 -0.60
N THR A 12 -35.38 4.37 0.32
CA THR A 12 -35.94 5.63 0.83
C THR A 12 -35.05 6.82 0.47
N ASN A 13 -35.45 7.59 -0.54
CA ASN A 13 -34.90 8.93 -0.84
C ASN A 13 -33.37 9.03 -0.91
N GLU A 14 -32.69 8.01 -1.46
CA GLU A 14 -31.25 8.04 -1.67
C GLU A 14 -30.89 9.02 -2.79
N HIS A 15 -29.88 9.85 -2.56
CA HIS A 15 -29.34 10.73 -3.59
C HIS A 15 -28.57 9.91 -4.64
N GLU A 16 -28.80 10.15 -5.93
CA GLU A 16 -28.20 9.36 -7.03
C GLU A 16 -26.66 9.31 -6.98
N GLU A 17 -26.02 10.36 -6.45
CA GLU A 17 -24.57 10.46 -6.29
C GLU A 17 -24.03 9.95 -4.94
N TYR A 18 -24.88 9.45 -4.05
CA TYR A 18 -24.40 8.91 -2.77
C TYR A 18 -23.51 7.68 -3.00
N ARG A 19 -22.34 7.65 -2.34
CA ARG A 19 -21.40 6.52 -2.36
C ARG A 19 -20.89 6.25 -0.95
N LEU A 20 -20.97 5.01 -0.50
CA LEU A 20 -20.41 4.55 0.76
C LEU A 20 -19.08 3.84 0.52
N TRP A 21 -18.03 4.27 1.22
CA TRP A 21 -16.71 3.64 1.21
C TRP A 21 -16.43 3.01 2.57
N LEU A 22 -16.02 1.74 2.57
CA LEU A 22 -15.68 0.99 3.78
C LEU A 22 -14.25 0.45 3.67
N THR A 23 -13.49 0.59 4.74
CA THR A 23 -12.12 0.06 4.84
C THR A 23 -12.03 -0.82 6.07
N SER A 24 -11.52 -2.04 5.90
CA SER A 24 -11.39 -3.02 6.98
C SER A 24 -10.14 -3.85 6.78
N MET A 25 -9.47 -4.21 7.87
CA MET A 25 -8.58 -5.36 7.85
C MET A 25 -9.42 -6.64 7.67
N PRO A 26 -8.86 -7.72 7.09
CA PRO A 26 -9.54 -9.02 7.07
C PRO A 26 -9.98 -9.43 8.47
N SER A 27 -11.26 -9.74 8.63
CA SER A 27 -11.86 -10.08 9.92
C SER A 27 -13.04 -11.00 9.72
N ASP A 28 -13.07 -12.10 10.47
CA ASP A 28 -14.17 -13.08 10.44
C ASP A 28 -15.48 -12.51 11.01
N LYS A 29 -15.41 -11.36 11.69
CA LYS A 29 -16.58 -10.67 12.26
C LYS A 29 -17.20 -9.66 11.29
N PHE A 30 -16.61 -9.46 10.10
CA PHE A 30 -17.14 -8.51 9.14
C PHE A 30 -18.48 -9.00 8.58
N PRO A 31 -19.54 -8.16 8.54
CA PRO A 31 -20.86 -8.60 8.11
C PRO A 31 -20.88 -9.17 6.69
N VAL A 32 -21.29 -10.43 6.55
CA VAL A 32 -21.34 -11.15 5.27
C VAL A 32 -22.26 -10.44 4.26
N ALA A 33 -23.40 -9.93 4.72
CA ALA A 33 -24.35 -9.22 3.86
C ALA A 33 -23.74 -7.97 3.20
N VAL A 34 -23.01 -7.16 3.98
CA VAL A 34 -22.28 -5.99 3.46
C VAL A 34 -21.19 -6.41 2.49
N LEU A 35 -20.48 -7.50 2.79
CA LEU A 35 -19.43 -8.04 1.92
C LEU A 35 -19.99 -8.56 0.59
N GLN A 36 -21.15 -9.21 0.59
CA GLN A 36 -21.79 -9.73 -0.62
C GLN A 36 -22.32 -8.61 -1.52
N ASN A 37 -22.85 -7.54 -0.92
CA ASN A 37 -23.46 -6.41 -1.63
C ASN A 37 -22.48 -5.26 -1.97
N SER A 38 -21.17 -5.46 -1.79
CA SER A 38 -20.14 -4.43 -2.04
C SER A 38 -19.14 -4.84 -3.11
N ILE A 39 -18.50 -3.83 -3.72
CA ILE A 39 -17.33 -4.01 -4.57
C ILE A 39 -16.11 -4.16 -3.66
N LYS A 40 -15.38 -5.26 -3.80
CA LYS A 40 -14.22 -5.59 -2.97
C LYS A 40 -12.94 -5.16 -3.68
N LEU A 41 -12.13 -4.34 -3.02
CA LEU A 41 -10.81 -3.94 -3.50
C LEU A 41 -9.77 -4.34 -2.45
N THR A 42 -8.75 -5.08 -2.87
CA THR A 42 -7.59 -5.43 -2.05
C THR A 42 -6.37 -4.67 -2.54
N GLN A 43 -5.78 -3.85 -1.68
CA GLN A 43 -4.50 -3.21 -1.97
C GLN A 43 -3.36 -4.08 -1.43
N GLU A 44 -2.76 -4.87 -2.31
CA GLU A 44 -1.59 -5.66 -1.95
C GLU A 44 -0.29 -4.89 -2.21
N PRO A 45 0.75 -5.08 -1.37
CA PRO A 45 2.06 -4.53 -1.66
C PRO A 45 2.65 -5.16 -2.94
N PRO A 46 3.45 -4.40 -3.72
CA PRO A 46 4.11 -4.94 -4.91
C PRO A 46 4.99 -6.13 -4.54
N ARG A 47 4.91 -7.19 -5.34
CA ARG A 47 5.67 -8.42 -5.11
C ARG A 47 6.90 -8.44 -5.99
N GLY A 48 8.06 -8.62 -5.38
CA GLY A 48 9.33 -8.82 -6.07
C GLY A 48 10.20 -7.58 -6.07
N LEU A 49 11.51 -7.81 -6.16
CA LEU A 49 12.54 -6.77 -6.10
C LEU A 49 12.34 -5.70 -7.18
N LYS A 50 12.12 -6.13 -8.43
CA LYS A 50 11.92 -5.23 -9.57
C LYS A 50 10.70 -4.32 -9.38
N ALA A 51 9.58 -4.86 -8.89
CA ALA A 51 8.36 -4.10 -8.68
C ALA A 51 8.53 -3.06 -7.56
N ASN A 52 9.22 -3.41 -6.47
CA ASN A 52 9.56 -2.48 -5.39
C ASN A 52 10.45 -1.34 -5.88
N ILE A 53 11.52 -1.66 -6.63
CA ILE A 53 12.41 -0.63 -7.20
C ILE A 53 11.64 0.28 -8.16
N MET A 54 10.84 -0.29 -9.07
CA MET A 54 10.04 0.49 -10.01
C MET A 54 9.10 1.47 -9.28
N ARG A 55 8.43 1.00 -8.22
CA ARG A 55 7.56 1.84 -7.39
C ARG A 55 8.34 2.96 -6.71
N THR A 56 9.54 2.69 -6.20
CA THR A 56 10.41 3.73 -5.63
C THR A 56 10.68 4.83 -6.65
N PHE A 57 11.09 4.48 -7.88
CA PHE A 57 11.39 5.47 -8.91
C PHE A 57 10.14 6.19 -9.44
N GLN A 58 8.98 5.54 -9.48
CA GLN A 58 7.70 6.18 -9.83
C GLN A 58 7.23 7.20 -8.78
N ASN A 59 7.65 7.04 -7.53
CA ASN A 59 7.29 7.92 -6.43
C ASN A 59 8.24 9.12 -6.26
N LEU A 60 9.31 9.19 -7.06
CA LEU A 60 10.25 10.31 -7.09
C LEU A 60 9.75 11.36 -8.08
N THR A 61 9.89 12.62 -7.68
CA THR A 61 9.71 13.77 -8.54
C THR A 61 10.97 14.05 -9.35
N ASP A 62 10.83 14.73 -10.49
CA ASP A 62 11.98 15.13 -11.32
C ASP A 62 12.96 16.02 -10.53
N ALA A 63 12.44 16.85 -9.60
CA ALA A 63 13.25 17.68 -8.72
C ALA A 63 14.10 16.85 -7.75
N GLU A 64 13.56 15.76 -7.18
CA GLU A 64 14.32 14.85 -6.32
C GLU A 64 15.36 14.05 -7.12
N TYR A 65 15.03 13.65 -8.35
CA TYR A 65 15.91 12.84 -9.18
C TYR A 65 17.06 13.63 -9.81
N GLU A 66 16.84 14.90 -10.17
CA GLU A 66 17.83 15.78 -10.80
C GLU A 66 18.39 16.86 -9.85
N GLY A 67 17.96 16.91 -8.59
CA GLY A 67 18.32 17.97 -7.65
C GLY A 67 19.78 17.97 -7.14
N CYS A 68 20.61 17.03 -7.57
CA CYS A 68 22.01 16.93 -7.14
C CYS A 68 22.98 17.42 -8.22
N GLU A 69 23.91 18.30 -7.84
CA GLU A 69 24.98 18.82 -8.70
C GLU A 69 25.91 17.72 -9.26
N LYS A 70 25.99 16.57 -8.59
CA LYS A 70 26.80 15.42 -8.98
C LYS A 70 25.88 14.26 -9.42
N PRO A 71 25.29 14.31 -10.61
CA PRO A 71 24.20 13.41 -11.00
C PRO A 71 24.66 11.94 -11.07
N ARG A 72 25.86 11.67 -11.60
CA ARG A 72 26.35 10.29 -11.77
C ARG A 72 26.56 9.54 -10.45
N PRO A 73 27.30 10.06 -9.45
CA PRO A 73 27.41 9.40 -8.15
C PRO A 73 26.09 9.38 -7.38
N PHE A 74 25.28 10.45 -7.47
CA PHE A 74 23.97 10.50 -6.83
C PHE A 74 23.02 9.41 -7.34
N LYS A 75 22.85 9.28 -8.66
CA LYS A 75 21.96 8.27 -9.25
C LYS A 75 22.39 6.84 -8.94
N LYS A 76 23.71 6.59 -8.84
CA LYS A 76 24.24 5.29 -8.37
C LYS A 76 23.88 5.02 -6.91
N PHE A 77 24.07 6.03 -6.04
CA PHE A 77 23.71 5.91 -4.63
C PHE A 77 22.20 5.70 -4.46
N LEU A 78 21.38 6.52 -5.12
CA LEU A 78 19.93 6.41 -5.12
C LEU A 78 19.45 5.01 -5.54
N PHE A 79 20.01 4.46 -6.62
CA PHE A 79 19.69 3.10 -7.04
C PHE A 79 20.11 2.06 -6.00
N ALA A 80 21.31 2.18 -5.41
CA ALA A 80 21.77 1.25 -4.38
C ALA A 80 20.86 1.29 -3.14
N THR A 81 20.43 2.48 -2.71
CA THR A 81 19.50 2.65 -1.59
C THR A 81 18.11 2.09 -1.91
N ALA A 82 17.58 2.35 -3.11
CA ALA A 82 16.32 1.79 -3.57
C ALA A 82 16.36 0.25 -3.64
N PHE A 83 17.46 -0.30 -4.14
CA PHE A 83 17.68 -1.74 -4.19
C PHE A 83 17.74 -2.36 -2.80
N TYR A 84 18.47 -1.75 -1.87
CA TYR A 84 18.57 -2.20 -0.49
C TYR A 84 17.20 -2.16 0.21
N HIS A 85 16.45 -1.08 0.05
CA HIS A 85 15.09 -0.97 0.57
C HIS A 85 14.16 -2.04 0.01
N ALA A 86 14.21 -2.27 -1.31
CA ALA A 86 13.43 -3.34 -1.95
C ALA A 86 13.81 -4.74 -1.43
N LEU A 87 15.10 -4.99 -1.15
CA LEU A 87 15.58 -6.24 -0.58
C LEU A 87 15.05 -6.44 0.85
N ILE A 88 15.05 -5.40 1.67
CA ILE A 88 14.47 -5.41 3.02
C ILE A 88 12.98 -5.77 2.98
N LEU A 89 12.22 -5.11 2.10
CA LEU A 89 10.78 -5.36 1.93
C LEU A 89 10.50 -6.82 1.54
N GLU A 90 11.26 -7.35 0.59
CA GLU A 90 11.13 -8.76 0.17
C GLU A 90 11.53 -9.74 1.28
N ARG A 91 12.51 -9.37 2.12
CA ARG A 91 13.00 -10.21 3.22
C ARG A 91 11.95 -10.43 4.31
N ARG A 92 10.94 -9.57 4.42
CA ARG A 92 9.81 -9.74 5.35
C ARG A 92 9.03 -11.04 5.13
N LYS A 93 9.07 -11.59 3.91
CA LYS A 93 8.36 -12.82 3.53
C LYS A 93 8.92 -14.09 4.20
N PHE A 94 10.12 -14.02 4.76
CA PHE A 94 10.79 -15.17 5.35
C PHE A 94 10.58 -15.30 6.86
N GLY A 95 9.65 -14.53 7.44
CA GLY A 95 9.34 -14.58 8.87
C GLY A 95 10.58 -14.41 9.74
N ALA A 96 10.75 -15.29 10.73
CA ALA A 96 11.88 -15.26 11.66
C ALA A 96 13.26 -15.45 11.00
N ILE A 97 13.34 -16.12 9.83
CA ILE A 97 14.60 -16.28 9.08
C ILE A 97 15.00 -14.96 8.39
N GLY A 98 13.99 -14.16 8.02
CA GLY A 98 14.19 -12.83 7.49
C GLY A 98 14.65 -11.86 8.57
N TRP A 99 13.90 -11.82 9.67
CA TRP A 99 14.08 -10.89 10.80
C TRP A 99 13.71 -11.58 12.11
N ASN A 100 14.63 -11.59 13.09
CA ASN A 100 14.36 -12.15 14.42
C ASN A 100 13.20 -11.40 15.13
N ILE A 101 13.13 -10.08 14.93
CA ILE A 101 12.04 -9.22 15.39
C ILE A 101 11.45 -8.54 14.15
N PRO A 102 10.16 -8.76 13.83
CA PRO A 102 9.56 -8.18 12.64
C PRO A 102 9.46 -6.66 12.79
N TYR A 103 9.88 -5.95 11.76
CA TYR A 103 9.63 -4.53 11.59
C TYR A 103 8.73 -4.31 10.37
N GLU A 104 7.74 -3.43 10.51
CA GLU A 104 6.77 -3.12 9.47
C GLU A 104 7.32 -2.09 8.49
N TRP A 105 8.39 -2.43 7.76
CA TRP A 105 9.00 -1.53 6.78
C TRP A 105 7.96 -1.00 5.77
N MET A 106 7.94 0.30 5.59
CA MET A 106 7.05 1.07 4.71
C MET A 106 7.86 1.91 3.73
N ASN A 107 7.22 2.41 2.67
CA ASN A 107 7.89 3.30 1.71
C ASN A 107 8.31 4.65 2.34
N SER A 108 7.68 5.05 3.45
CA SER A 108 8.05 6.26 4.19
C SER A 108 9.46 6.16 4.79
N ASP A 109 9.92 4.97 5.15
CA ASP A 109 11.27 4.74 5.68
C ASP A 109 12.37 5.12 4.67
N LEU A 110 12.06 5.10 3.37
CA LEU A 110 12.98 5.53 2.33
C LEU A 110 12.97 7.05 2.09
N LYS A 111 11.86 7.73 2.41
CA LYS A 111 11.66 9.16 2.15
C LYS A 111 12.05 10.07 3.33
N THR A 112 12.40 9.49 4.48
CA THR A 112 12.76 10.23 5.70
C THR A 112 14.19 10.74 5.60
#